data_AF-A0AAD7ZQV1-F1
#
_entry.id   AF-A0AAD7ZQV1-F1
#
_cell.length_a   1.000
_cell.length_b   1.000
_cell.length_c   1.000
_cell.angle_alpha   90.00
_cell.angle_beta   90.00
_cell.angle_gamma   90.00
#
_symmetry.space_group_name_H-M   'P 1'
#
loop_
_entity.id
_entity.type
_entity.pdbx_description
1 polymer ?
#
loop_
_entity_poly.entity_id
_entity_poly.type
_entity_poly.pdbx_seq_one_letter_code
_entity_poly.pdbx_strand_id
1 'polypeptide(L)'
;NDEAVSSLWPKGYHVYGCPIHEETDISFLLYTSFSPKIPRRLFLEDDMSVLASLFRENNPTVVYIHGFSETATGVGGQSIKD
;
A
#
# COMPACT_ATOMS: atom_id res chain seq x y z
N ASN A 1 11.22 -32.22 -16.36
CA ASN A 1 10.52 -31.03 -16.91
C ASN A 1 9.47 -30.66 -15.90
N ASP A 2 9.90 -29.93 -14.88
CA ASP A 2 9.11 -29.66 -13.68
C ASP A 2 8.24 -28.42 -13.93
N GLU A 3 7.13 -28.61 -14.62
CA GLU A 3 6.07 -27.60 -14.81
C GLU A 3 5.14 -27.52 -13.58
N ALA A 4 5.73 -27.43 -12.39
CA ALA A 4 4.99 -27.52 -11.14
C ALA A 4 5.40 -26.46 -10.11
N VAL A 5 5.41 -25.16 -10.45
CA VAL A 5 5.16 -24.08 -9.48
C VAL A 5 4.71 -22.80 -10.20
N SER A 6 3.41 -22.58 -10.48
CA SER A 6 2.93 -21.23 -10.81
C SER A 6 1.41 -21.00 -10.84
N SER A 7 0.65 -21.52 -9.87
CA SER A 7 -0.80 -21.21 -9.79
C SER A 7 -1.26 -20.86 -8.37
N LEU A 8 -0.38 -20.25 -7.58
CA LEU A 8 -0.71 -19.66 -6.28
C LEU A 8 -0.67 -18.13 -6.34
N TRP A 9 -0.91 -17.53 -7.51
CA TRP A 9 -0.86 -16.09 -7.65
C TRP A 9 -2.17 -15.43 -7.20
N PRO A 10 -2.14 -14.51 -6.22
CA PRO A 10 -3.25 -13.58 -5.97
C PRO A 10 -3.44 -12.61 -7.15
N LYS A 11 -2.44 -12.51 -8.02
CA LYS A 11 -2.38 -11.66 -9.22
C LYS A 11 -2.47 -12.55 -10.46
N GLY A 12 -3.69 -12.85 -10.89
CA GLY A 12 -3.95 -13.58 -12.14
C GLY A 12 -4.79 -12.74 -13.09
N TYR A 13 -4.34 -12.58 -14.33
CA TYR A 13 -5.15 -11.98 -15.39
C TYR A 13 -6.09 -13.05 -15.96
N HIS A 14 -7.37 -13.02 -15.54
CA HIS A 14 -8.42 -13.90 -16.06
C HIS A 14 -9.35 -13.11 -16.98
N VAL A 15 -9.85 -13.74 -18.04
CA VAL A 15 -10.80 -13.13 -19.02
C VAL A 15 -12.09 -12.62 -18.36
N TYR A 16 -12.47 -13.17 -17.21
CA TYR A 16 -13.60 -12.71 -16.37
C TYR A 16 -13.16 -12.14 -15.02
N GLY A 17 -11.85 -11.95 -14.81
CA GLY A 17 -11.31 -11.41 -13.58
C GLY A 17 -11.34 -9.89 -13.55
N CYS A 18 -11.25 -9.32 -12.36
CA CYS A 18 -10.92 -7.90 -12.19
C CYS A 18 -9.39 -7.80 -12.08
N PRO A 19 -8.67 -7.39 -13.13
CA PRO A 19 -7.23 -7.24 -13.04
C PRO A 19 -6.89 -6.14 -12.05
N ILE A 20 -5.93 -6.41 -11.17
CA ILE A 20 -5.38 -5.40 -10.26
C ILE A 20 -4.40 -4.54 -11.04
N HIS A 21 -4.67 -3.25 -11.11
CA HIS A 21 -3.76 -2.24 -11.65
C HIS A 21 -2.99 -1.60 -10.49
N GLU A 22 -1.73 -1.97 -10.31
CA GLU A 22 -0.95 -1.54 -9.14
C GLU A 22 -0.86 -0.01 -8.99
N GLU A 23 -0.85 0.72 -10.12
CA GLU A 23 -0.74 2.17 -10.13
C GLU A 23 -2.02 2.89 -9.65
N THR A 24 -3.20 2.29 -9.87
CA THR A 24 -4.49 2.90 -9.56
C THR A 24 -5.16 2.28 -8.35
N ASP A 25 -5.00 0.96 -8.17
CA ASP A 25 -5.72 0.16 -7.19
C ASP A 25 -4.96 0.06 -5.87
N ILE A 26 -3.66 0.37 -5.88
CA ILE A 26 -2.79 0.37 -4.69
C ILE A 26 -2.22 1.78 -4.50
N SER A 27 -2.18 2.24 -3.25
CA SER A 27 -1.60 3.54 -2.89
C SER A 27 -0.72 3.42 -1.66
N PHE A 28 0.55 3.79 -1.80
CA PHE A 28 1.49 3.89 -0.68
C PHE A 28 1.44 5.31 -0.12
N LEU A 29 0.90 5.45 1.09
CA LEU A 29 0.71 6.73 1.75
C LEU A 29 1.66 6.86 2.94
N LEU A 30 2.68 7.72 2.81
CA LEU A 30 3.64 7.97 3.88
C LEU A 30 3.11 9.03 4.85
N TYR A 31 2.95 8.62 6.11
CA TYR A 31 2.69 9.51 7.24
C TYR A 31 3.95 9.62 8.09
N THR A 32 4.22 10.80 8.61
CA THR A 32 5.36 11.04 9.50
C THR A 32 4.92 11.86 10.71
N SER A 33 5.74 11.93 11.75
CA SER A 33 5.48 12.81 12.90
C SER A 33 5.39 14.28 12.48
N PHE A 34 6.05 14.68 11.40
CA PHE A 34 5.99 16.04 10.84
C PHE A 34 4.73 16.27 9.99
N SER A 35 4.23 15.24 9.31
CA SER A 35 2.98 15.29 8.54
C SER A 35 2.04 14.13 8.90
N PRO A 36 1.39 14.18 10.07
CA PRO A 36 0.58 13.08 10.57
C PRO A 36 -0.82 13.03 9.93
N LYS A 37 -1.29 14.11 9.32
CA LYS A 37 -2.65 14.23 8.75
C LYS A 37 -2.67 14.18 7.22
N ILE A 38 -1.59 14.61 6.58
CA ILE A 38 -1.53 14.74 5.13
C ILE A 38 -0.46 13.76 4.62
N PRO A 39 -0.85 12.64 4.00
CA PRO A 39 0.13 11.69 3.49
C PRO A 39 0.88 12.22 2.27
N ARG A 40 2.13 11.77 2.11
CA ARG A 40 2.85 11.86 0.83
C ARG A 40 2.67 10.55 0.08
N ARG A 41 2.13 10.58 -1.14
CA ARG A 41 2.03 9.38 -1.98
C ARG A 41 3.43 9.00 -2.48
N LEU A 42 3.75 7.71 -2.35
CA LEU A 42 4.92 7.07 -2.93
C LEU A 42 4.49 6.19 -4.09
N PHE A 43 5.37 6.01 -5.06
CA PHE A 43 5.11 5.20 -6.25
C PHE A 43 6.12 4.04 -6.31
N LEU A 44 5.66 2.90 -6.83
CA LEU A 44 6.54 1.77 -7.07
C LEU A 44 7.57 2.15 -8.13
N GLU A 45 8.80 1.65 -7.97
CA GLU A 45 9.92 1.89 -8.89
C GLU A 45 10.30 3.39 -9.07
N ASP A 46 9.81 4.27 -8.20
CA ASP A 46 10.13 5.69 -8.18
C ASP A 46 10.88 6.07 -6.91
N ASP A 47 12.19 5.80 -6.91
CA ASP A 47 13.09 6.17 -5.81
C ASP A 47 13.10 7.69 -5.56
N MET A 48 12.84 8.49 -6.59
CA MET A 48 12.78 9.95 -6.48
C MET A 48 11.58 10.38 -5.62
N SER A 49 10.44 9.65 -5.68
CA SER A 49 9.30 9.91 -4.80
C SER A 49 9.66 9.72 -3.32
N VAL A 50 10.49 8.73 -3.01
CA VAL A 50 10.96 8.44 -1.65
C VAL A 50 11.94 9.50 -1.19
N LEU A 51 12.93 9.85 -2.03
CA LEU A 51 13.94 10.87 -1.73
C LEU A 51 13.32 12.26 -1.53
N ALA A 52 12.31 12.61 -2.33
CA ALA A 52 11.59 13.87 -2.23
C ALA A 52 10.53 13.90 -1.10
N SER A 53 10.39 12.80 -0.35
CA SER A 53 9.44 12.70 0.77
C SER A 53 10.08 13.08 2.11
N LEU A 54 9.32 12.92 3.19
CA LEU A 54 9.80 13.05 4.57
C LEU A 54 10.28 11.72 5.16
N PHE A 55 10.51 10.71 4.31
CA PHE A 55 11.06 9.43 4.73
C PHE A 55 12.47 9.61 5.31
N ARG A 56 12.76 8.85 6.37
CA ARG A 56 14.06 8.84 7.04
C ARG A 56 14.44 7.38 7.30
N GLU A 57 15.49 6.92 6.64
CA GLU A 57 15.98 5.55 6.76
C GLU A 57 16.36 5.17 8.21
N ASN A 58 16.81 6.15 8.99
CA ASN A 58 17.18 5.94 10.40
C ASN A 58 15.96 5.80 11.33
N ASN A 59 14.74 6.04 10.85
CA ASN A 59 13.53 5.85 11.64
C ASN A 59 12.92 4.48 11.35
N PRO A 60 12.41 3.76 12.36
CA PRO A 60 11.68 2.53 12.11
C PRO A 60 10.46 2.81 11.23
N THR A 61 10.26 1.96 10.23
CA THR A 61 9.14 2.05 9.30
C THR A 61 8.09 1.01 9.67
N VAL A 62 6.84 1.46 9.84
CA VAL A 62 5.69 0.60 10.13
C VAL A 62 4.73 0.68 8.95
N VAL A 63 4.29 -0.47 8.44
CA VAL A 63 3.36 -0.57 7.30
C VAL A 63 2.00 -1.01 7.81
N TYR A 64 0.96 -0.21 7.52
CA TYR A 64 -0.43 -0.56 7.79
C TYR A 64 -1.12 -0.93 6.48
N ILE A 65 -1.71 -2.11 6.44
CA ILE A 65 -2.44 -2.63 5.28
C ILE A 65 -3.87 -2.85 5.76
N HIS A 66 -4.83 -2.16 5.15
CA HIS A 66 -6.23 -2.21 5.55
C HIS A 66 -6.94 -3.45 4.99
N GLY A 67 -8.00 -3.87 5.68
CA GLY A 67 -8.81 -5.03 5.32
C GLY A 67 -10.03 -4.69 4.47
N PHE A 68 -11.05 -5.55 4.55
CA PHE A 68 -12.29 -5.43 3.79
C PHE A 68 -13.06 -4.12 4.11
N SER A 69 -13.44 -3.38 3.06
CA SER A 69 -14.23 -2.13 3.08
C SER A 69 -13.60 -0.94 3.84
N GLU A 70 -12.39 -1.07 4.35
CA GLU A 70 -11.63 0.04 4.92
C GLU A 70 -10.91 0.81 3.80
N THR A 71 -10.80 2.13 3.96
CA THR A 71 -9.94 2.97 3.14
C THR A 71 -8.97 3.70 4.05
N ALA A 72 -7.82 4.13 3.52
CA ALA A 72 -6.86 4.91 4.29
C ALA A 72 -7.43 6.25 4.84
N THR A 73 -8.52 6.74 4.26
CA THR A 73 -9.26 7.93 4.72
C THR A 73 -10.45 7.61 5.61
N GLY A 74 -10.76 6.33 5.82
CA GLY A 74 -11.84 5.88 6.67
C GLY A 74 -11.58 6.21 8.14
N VAL A 75 -12.65 6.42 8.91
CA VAL A 75 -12.62 6.65 10.37
C VAL A 75 -12.23 5.37 11.15
N GLY A 76 -11.59 4.39 10.48
CA GLY A 76 -11.43 2.98 10.86
C GLY A 76 -10.39 2.70 11.95
N GLY A 77 -10.27 3.58 12.94
CA GLY A 77 -9.39 3.38 14.09
C GLY A 77 -9.74 4.20 15.33
N GLN A 78 -10.66 5.17 15.23
CA GLN A 78 -11.16 5.91 16.40
C GLN A 78 -12.36 5.26 17.08
N SER A 79 -13.01 4.27 16.46
CA SER A 79 -14.25 3.66 16.98
C SER A 79 -14.04 2.44 17.89
N ILE A 80 -12.81 2.00 18.13
CA ILE A 80 -12.53 0.86 19.03
C ILE A 80 -11.87 1.38 20.30
N LYS A 81 -12.68 1.98 21.16
CA LYS A 81 -12.40 2.24 22.57
C LYS A 81 -13.74 2.20 23.31
N ASP A 82 -14.21 0.99 23.60
CA ASP A 82 -15.17 0.71 24.67
C ASP A 82 -14.52 -0.30 25.63
#